data_AF-A0A9K3CYX4-F1
#
_entry.id   AF-A0A9K3CYX4-F1
#
_cell.length_a   1.000
_cell.length_b   1.000
_cell.length_c   1.000
_cell.angle_alpha   90.00
_cell.angle_beta   90.00
_cell.angle_gamma   90.00
#
_symmetry.space_group_name_H-M   'P 1'
#
loop_
_entity.id
_entity.type
_entity.pdbx_description
1 polymer ?
#
loop_
_entity_poly.entity_id
_entity_poly.type
_entity_poly.pdbx_seq_one_letter_code
_entity_poly.pdbx_strand_id
1 'polypeptide(L)'
;GTGLHVAQTEAVVPLLRSRRIGIKLNTVVTSLNWDEDMTPLLQRIGADRWKVFRMFAMSGENDAASDLLVSDKQFRHYLQTHSDCNPVKEDNDDMETSYVMVDAEGRFFHNKGHKLTHGKRIQDVGVEEAFSDISFDLAKLKGRKGLYEWRRGGRVKVDGV
;
A
#
# COMPACT_ATOMS: atom_id res chain seq x y z
N GLY A 1 14.40 -14.51 11.67
CA GLY A 1 15.00 -14.22 10.35
C GLY A 1 16.51 -14.13 10.47
N THR A 2 17.25 -14.25 9.37
CA THR A 2 18.74 -14.24 9.38
C THR A 2 19.36 -12.85 9.49
N GLY A 3 18.55 -11.78 9.57
CA GLY A 3 19.03 -10.39 9.63
C GLY A 3 19.52 -9.78 8.31
N LEU A 4 19.62 -10.58 7.23
CA LEU A 4 20.22 -10.15 5.96
C LEU A 4 19.25 -9.52 4.95
N HIS A 5 17.98 -9.34 5.31
CA HIS A 5 16.92 -8.89 4.39
C HIS A 5 17.17 -7.49 3.81
N VAL A 6 17.78 -6.57 4.59
CA VAL A 6 18.16 -5.23 4.10
C VAL A 6 19.24 -5.34 3.03
N ALA A 7 20.33 -6.06 3.32
CA ALA A 7 21.44 -6.25 2.38
C ALA A 7 20.98 -6.94 1.09
N GLN A 8 20.07 -7.92 1.19
CA GLN A 8 19.47 -8.57 0.03
C GLN A 8 18.61 -7.62 -0.80
N THR A 9 17.83 -6.75 -0.16
CA THR A 9 17.02 -5.71 -0.83
C THR A 9 17.91 -4.70 -1.54
N GLU A 10 19.02 -4.30 -0.94
CA GLU A 10 19.98 -3.37 -1.58
C GLU A 10 20.69 -4.02 -2.77
N ALA A 11 21.04 -5.31 -2.66
CA ALA A 11 21.74 -6.04 -3.72
C ALA A 11 20.93 -6.16 -5.03
N VAL A 12 19.59 -6.11 -4.96
CA VAL A 12 18.72 -6.16 -6.15
C VAL A 12 18.54 -4.78 -6.82
N VAL A 13 18.83 -3.67 -6.12
CA VAL A 13 18.65 -2.31 -6.65
C VAL A 13 19.35 -2.10 -8.00
N PRO A 14 20.64 -2.44 -8.19
CA PRO A 14 21.32 -2.23 -9.48
C PRO A 14 20.65 -2.99 -10.64
N LEU A 15 20.17 -4.21 -10.38
CA LEU A 15 19.46 -5.01 -11.38
C LEU A 15 18.16 -4.33 -11.80
N LEU A 16 17.34 -3.86 -10.85
CA LEU A 16 16.09 -3.14 -11.15
C LEU A 16 16.36 -1.89 -11.98
N ARG A 17 17.40 -1.12 -11.63
CA ARG A 17 17.81 0.07 -12.38
C ARG A 17 18.25 -0.25 -13.79
N SER A 18 19.09 -1.27 -13.98
CA SER A 18 19.54 -1.70 -15.31
C SER A 18 18.39 -2.10 -16.24
N ARG A 19 17.27 -2.57 -15.68
CA ARG A 19 16.05 -2.96 -16.40
C ARG A 19 14.97 -1.86 -16.43
N ARG A 20 15.29 -0.65 -15.94
CA ARG A 20 14.35 0.49 -15.84
C ARG A 20 13.09 0.17 -15.03
N ILE A 21 13.17 -0.76 -14.08
CA ILE A 21 12.07 -1.11 -13.18
C ILE A 21 12.00 -0.05 -12.07
N GLY A 22 10.78 0.42 -11.80
CA GLY A 22 10.52 1.35 -10.70
C GLY A 22 10.61 0.64 -9.35
N ILE A 23 11.19 1.31 -8.36
CA ILE A 23 11.32 0.81 -6.99
C ILE A 23 10.26 1.49 -6.13
N LYS A 24 9.39 0.68 -5.54
CA LYS A 24 8.39 1.13 -4.58
C LYS A 24 8.66 0.48 -3.23
N LEU A 25 8.75 1.28 -2.18
CA LEU A 25 8.81 0.81 -0.80
C LEU A 25 7.45 1.01 -0.13
N ASN A 26 6.99 0.00 0.59
CA ASN A 26 5.82 0.07 1.45
C ASN A 26 6.30 -0.19 2.88
N THR A 27 5.93 0.69 3.81
CA THR A 27 6.22 0.50 5.24
C THR A 27 4.91 0.51 6.01
N VAL A 28 4.68 -0.50 6.86
CA VAL A 28 3.63 -0.46 7.88
C VAL A 28 4.28 0.02 9.18
N VAL A 29 3.79 1.14 9.70
CA VAL A 29 4.26 1.72 10.96
C VAL A 29 3.50 1.08 12.11
N THR A 30 4.25 0.43 13.00
CA THR A 30 3.76 -0.32 14.16
C THR A 30 4.34 0.25 15.45
N SER A 31 3.85 -0.25 16.59
CA SER A 31 4.39 0.10 17.91
C SER A 31 5.89 -0.22 18.07
N LEU A 32 6.46 -1.04 17.17
CA LEU A 32 7.86 -1.47 17.19
C LEU A 32 8.82 -0.61 16.36
N ASN A 33 8.32 0.22 15.43
CA ASN A 33 9.17 0.97 14.48
C ASN A 33 8.80 2.45 14.31
N TRP A 34 7.85 2.97 15.10
CA TRP A 34 7.37 4.35 14.96
C TRP A 34 8.43 5.41 15.27
N ASP A 35 9.52 5.05 15.94
CA ASP A 35 10.67 5.91 16.28
C ASP A 35 11.93 5.59 15.45
N GLU A 36 11.84 4.68 14.49
CA GLU A 36 12.94 4.32 13.60
C GLU A 36 13.19 5.40 12.54
N ASP A 37 14.46 5.70 12.24
CA ASP A 37 14.86 6.55 11.12
C ASP A 37 15.27 5.72 9.89
N MET A 38 14.38 5.68 8.91
CA MET A 38 14.54 5.00 7.62
C MET A 38 15.25 5.85 6.56
N THR A 39 15.57 7.11 6.85
CA THR A 39 16.19 8.04 5.89
C THR A 39 17.45 7.46 5.25
N PRO A 40 18.40 6.85 6.01
CA PRO A 40 19.60 6.27 5.41
C PRO A 40 19.28 5.15 4.40
N LEU A 41 18.29 4.31 4.70
CA LEU A 41 17.87 3.22 3.81
C LEU A 41 17.22 3.76 2.53
N LEU A 42 16.31 4.73 2.69
CA LEU A 42 15.61 5.37 1.57
C LEU A 42 16.59 6.04 0.60
N GLN A 43 17.64 6.69 1.12
CA GLN A 43 18.69 7.29 0.31
C GLN A 43 19.50 6.24 -0.48
N ARG A 44 19.83 5.10 0.14
CA ARG A 44 20.57 4.02 -0.54
C ARG A 44 19.74 3.30 -1.59
N ILE A 45 18.46 3.04 -1.33
CA ILE A 45 17.54 2.39 -2.27
C ILE A 45 17.11 3.36 -3.39
N GLY A 46 16.94 4.64 -3.06
CA GLY A 46 16.44 5.68 -3.96
C GLY A 46 15.02 5.39 -4.45
N ALA A 47 14.12 4.91 -3.57
CA ALA A 47 12.78 4.48 -3.97
C ALA A 47 12.03 5.58 -4.77
N ASP A 48 11.45 5.21 -5.90
CA ASP A 48 10.68 6.13 -6.75
C ASP A 48 9.34 6.49 -6.11
N ARG A 49 8.87 5.62 -5.22
CA ARG A 49 7.68 5.86 -4.40
C ARG A 49 7.82 5.18 -3.05
N TRP A 50 7.53 5.91 -1.99
CA TRP A 50 7.42 5.37 -0.65
C TRP A 50 6.01 5.56 -0.10
N LYS A 51 5.34 4.45 0.24
CA LYS A 51 4.03 4.42 0.88
C LYS A 51 4.20 4.08 2.35
N VAL A 52 3.61 4.90 3.22
CA VAL A 52 3.69 4.74 4.67
C VAL A 52 2.28 4.50 5.19
N PHE A 53 2.03 3.28 5.62
CA PHE A 53 0.76 2.80 6.14
C PHE A 53 0.80 2.85 7.66
N ARG A 54 -0.28 3.28 8.29
CA ARG A 54 -0.48 3.03 9.71
C ARG A 54 -0.86 1.55 9.91
N MET A 55 -0.35 0.91 10.97
CA MET A 55 -0.85 -0.42 11.35
C MET A 55 -2.36 -0.36 11.59
N PHE A 56 -3.05 -1.34 11.02
CA PHE A 56 -4.49 -1.47 11.08
C PHE A 56 -4.87 -2.90 11.44
N ALA A 57 -5.76 -3.06 12.42
CA ALA A 57 -6.31 -4.35 12.82
C ALA A 57 -7.69 -4.54 12.16
N MET A 58 -7.84 -5.65 11.44
CA MET A 58 -9.01 -6.05 10.67
C MET A 58 -9.55 -7.35 11.25
N SER A 59 -10.87 -7.36 11.52
CA SER A 59 -11.52 -8.48 12.19
C SER A 59 -11.43 -9.76 11.35
N GLY A 60 -10.94 -10.85 11.95
CA GLY A 60 -10.77 -12.14 11.29
C GLY A 60 -9.51 -12.27 10.43
N GLU A 61 -8.73 -11.20 10.26
CA GLU A 61 -7.49 -11.22 9.46
C GLU A 61 -6.24 -11.10 10.33
N ASN A 62 -6.17 -10.06 11.16
CA ASN A 62 -4.99 -9.73 11.97
C ASN A 62 -5.35 -9.07 13.31
N ASP A 63 -6.55 -9.34 13.83
CA ASP A 63 -7.06 -8.86 15.11
C ASP A 63 -6.19 -9.23 16.32
N ALA A 64 -5.48 -10.36 16.25
CA ALA A 64 -4.49 -10.77 17.24
C ALA A 64 -3.27 -9.83 17.35
N ALA A 65 -3.04 -8.94 16.37
CA ALA A 65 -1.90 -8.02 16.32
C ALA A 65 -2.24 -6.59 16.79
N SER A 66 -3.24 -6.46 17.67
CA SER A 66 -3.70 -5.16 18.19
C SER A 66 -2.66 -4.44 19.06
N ASP A 67 -1.69 -5.17 19.61
CA ASP A 67 -0.52 -4.64 20.33
C ASP A 67 0.47 -3.90 19.42
N LEU A 68 0.37 -4.09 18.09
CA LEU A 68 1.18 -3.40 17.08
C LEU A 68 0.58 -2.07 16.63
N LEU A 69 -0.60 -1.69 17.12
CA LEU A 69 -1.23 -0.41 16.79
C LEU A 69 -0.40 0.78 17.27
N VAL A 70 -0.47 1.88 16.53
CA VAL A 70 0.19 3.15 16.87
C VAL A 70 -0.82 4.26 17.09
N SER A 71 -0.52 5.12 18.05
CA SER A 71 -1.30 6.34 18.27
C SER A 71 -1.09 7.36 17.15
N ASP A 72 -2.03 8.30 17.02
CA ASP A 72 -1.89 9.45 16.10
C ASP A 72 -0.59 10.23 16.32
N LYS A 73 -0.16 10.36 17.58
CA LYS A 73 1.08 11.06 17.93
C LYS A 73 2.31 10.33 17.39
N GLN A 74 2.37 9.02 17.57
CA GLN A 74 3.48 8.18 17.07
C GLN A 74 3.53 8.18 15.55
N PHE A 75 2.38 8.00 14.88
CA PHE A 75 2.34 8.02 13.42
C PHE A 75 2.72 9.39 12.84
N ARG A 76 2.23 10.48 13.46
CA ARG A 76 2.62 11.85 13.07
C ARG A 76 4.12 12.10 13.28
N HIS A 77 4.69 11.61 14.39
CA HIS A 77 6.12 11.69 14.64
C HIS A 77 6.90 11.01 13.52
N TYR A 78 6.55 9.76 13.17
CA TYR A 78 7.19 9.03 12.08
C TYR A 78 7.14 9.81 10.75
N LEU A 79 5.98 10.36 10.38
CA LEU A 79 5.86 11.15 9.14
C LEU A 79 6.68 12.45 9.17
N GLN A 80 6.79 13.11 10.32
CA GLN A 80 7.56 14.34 10.48
C GLN A 80 9.07 14.08 10.37
N THR A 81 9.55 13.03 11.05
CA THR A 81 10.96 12.58 10.99
C THR A 81 11.42 12.35 9.55
N HIS A 82 10.54 11.85 8.68
CA HIS A 82 10.87 11.52 7.29
C HIS A 82 10.26 12.46 6.25
N SER A 83 9.92 13.69 6.63
CA SER A 83 9.25 14.64 5.74
C SER A 83 10.04 14.92 4.45
N ASP A 84 11.37 14.98 4.53
CA ASP A 84 12.28 15.17 3.39
C ASP A 84 12.30 13.98 2.40
N CYS A 85 11.81 12.81 2.82
CA CYS A 85 11.72 11.61 1.98
C CYS A 85 10.41 11.52 1.16
N ASN A 86 9.57 12.56 1.20
CA ASN A 86 8.29 12.63 0.47
C ASN A 86 7.37 11.40 0.67
N PRO A 87 7.07 10.97 1.91
CA PRO A 87 6.22 9.83 2.17
C PRO A 87 4.81 10.06 1.62
N VAL A 88 4.25 9.04 0.96
CA VAL A 88 2.82 9.02 0.66
C VAL A 88 2.09 8.31 1.80
N LYS A 89 1.54 9.11 2.72
CA LYS A 89 0.71 8.64 3.83
C LYS A 89 -0.50 7.85 3.32
N GLU A 90 -0.79 6.73 3.97
CA GLU A 90 -2.09 6.07 3.94
C GLU A 90 -2.53 5.80 5.38
N ASP A 91 -3.53 6.55 5.84
CA ASP A 91 -4.18 6.30 7.12
C ASP A 91 -5.28 5.24 6.97
N ASN A 92 -5.83 4.78 8.09
CA ASN A 92 -6.80 3.68 8.09
C ASN A 92 -8.08 4.02 7.29
N ASP A 93 -8.60 5.24 7.49
CA ASP A 93 -9.81 5.73 6.79
C ASP A 93 -9.58 5.91 5.29
N ASP A 94 -8.32 6.18 4.88
CA ASP A 94 -7.92 6.32 3.49
C ASP A 94 -7.95 4.97 2.76
N MET A 95 -7.72 3.86 3.48
CA MET A 95 -7.63 2.50 2.90
C MET A 95 -8.99 1.81 2.74
N GLU A 96 -9.99 2.19 3.53
CA GLU A 96 -11.31 1.56 3.46
C GLU A 96 -11.99 1.84 2.12
N THR A 97 -12.39 0.78 1.41
CA THR A 97 -13.05 0.80 0.09
C THR A 97 -12.29 1.51 -1.02
N SER A 98 -11.02 1.87 -0.82
CA SER A 98 -10.25 2.64 -1.79
C SER A 98 -9.36 1.80 -2.70
N TYR A 99 -9.48 0.47 -2.62
CA TYR A 99 -8.79 -0.50 -3.45
C TYR A 99 -9.80 -1.37 -4.20
N VAL A 100 -9.46 -1.69 -5.44
CA VAL A 100 -10.07 -2.82 -6.16
C VAL A 100 -9.12 -3.98 -5.99
N MET A 101 -9.53 -5.00 -5.24
CA MET A 101 -8.71 -6.18 -4.96
C MET A 101 -9.39 -7.44 -5.47
N VAL A 102 -8.59 -8.36 -5.99
CA VAL A 102 -9.02 -9.68 -6.46
C VAL A 102 -8.23 -10.73 -5.70
N ASP A 103 -8.93 -11.69 -5.10
CA ASP A 103 -8.27 -12.79 -4.36
C ASP A 103 -7.77 -13.90 -5.31
N ALA A 104 -7.14 -14.92 -4.74
CA ALA A 104 -6.60 -16.04 -5.50
C ALA A 104 -7.68 -16.91 -6.19
N GLU A 105 -8.95 -16.82 -5.78
CA GLU A 105 -10.06 -17.53 -6.41
C GLU A 105 -10.71 -16.74 -7.55
N GLY A 106 -10.23 -15.51 -7.80
CA GLY A 106 -10.76 -14.63 -8.83
C GLY A 106 -12.01 -13.88 -8.39
N ARG A 107 -12.18 -13.61 -7.09
CA ARG A 107 -13.31 -12.81 -6.56
C ARG A 107 -12.86 -11.40 -6.24
N PHE A 108 -13.67 -10.41 -6.57
CA PHE A 108 -13.48 -9.08 -5.99
C PHE A 108 -13.75 -9.13 -4.49
N PHE A 109 -12.97 -8.37 -3.72
CA PHE A 109 -13.23 -8.19 -2.29
C PHE A 109 -12.95 -6.75 -1.85
N HIS A 110 -13.61 -6.37 -0.76
CA HIS A 110 -13.46 -5.05 -0.15
C HIS A 110 -13.40 -5.17 1.38
N ASN A 111 -12.94 -4.11 2.03
CA ASN A 111 -12.70 -4.04 3.47
C ASN A 111 -13.70 -3.13 4.22
N LYS A 112 -14.91 -2.94 3.68
CA LYS A 112 -15.94 -2.06 4.27
C LYS A 112 -16.31 -2.52 5.68
N GLY A 113 -16.38 -1.59 6.63
CA GLY A 113 -16.64 -1.88 8.04
C GLY A 113 -15.50 -2.67 8.69
N HIS A 114 -14.26 -2.50 8.22
CA HIS A 114 -13.08 -3.15 8.78
C HIS A 114 -13.12 -4.68 8.75
N LYS A 115 -13.77 -5.23 7.72
CA LYS A 115 -13.92 -6.67 7.48
C LYS A 115 -13.78 -6.97 6.00
N LEU A 116 -13.05 -8.02 5.65
CA LEU A 116 -13.02 -8.51 4.27
C LEU A 116 -14.34 -9.18 3.92
N THR A 117 -14.94 -8.73 2.81
CA THR A 117 -16.12 -9.37 2.20
C THR A 117 -15.80 -9.68 0.75
N HIS A 118 -16.08 -10.92 0.34
CA HIS A 118 -15.78 -11.46 -0.97
C HIS A 118 -17.06 -11.58 -1.81
N GLY A 119 -16.99 -11.13 -3.06
CA GLY A 119 -18.08 -11.25 -4.04
C GLY A 119 -18.05 -12.59 -4.78
N LYS A 120 -18.80 -12.66 -5.88
CA LYS A 120 -18.79 -13.80 -6.80
C LYS A 120 -17.46 -13.88 -7.57
N ARG A 121 -17.16 -15.05 -8.13
CA ARG A 121 -15.97 -15.25 -8.97
C ARG A 121 -16.20 -14.60 -10.33
N ILE A 122 -15.23 -13.81 -10.78
CA ILE A 122 -15.26 -13.10 -12.07
C ILE A 122 -15.49 -14.08 -13.23
N GLN A 123 -14.91 -15.27 -13.16
CA GLN A 123 -15.04 -16.31 -14.18
C GLN A 123 -16.43 -16.93 -14.30
N ASP A 124 -17.27 -16.81 -13.27
CA ASP A 124 -18.61 -17.40 -13.26
C ASP A 124 -19.66 -16.40 -13.76
N VAL A 125 -19.48 -15.11 -13.45
CA VAL A 125 -20.50 -14.05 -13.70
C VAL A 125 -20.01 -12.87 -14.54
N GLY A 126 -18.73 -12.83 -14.90
CA GLY A 126 -18.12 -11.69 -15.59
C GLY A 126 -17.69 -10.56 -14.65
N VAL A 127 -16.92 -9.61 -15.19
CA VAL A 127 -16.32 -8.51 -14.41
C VAL A 127 -17.37 -7.56 -13.85
N GLU A 128 -18.33 -7.14 -14.67
CA GLU A 128 -19.33 -6.13 -14.29
C GLU A 128 -20.22 -6.63 -13.14
N GLU A 129 -20.72 -7.86 -13.23
CA GLU A 129 -21.55 -8.44 -12.17
C GLU A 129 -20.72 -8.70 -10.91
N ALA A 130 -19.54 -9.32 -11.02
CA ALA A 130 -18.69 -9.58 -9.85
C ALA A 130 -18.27 -8.28 -9.15
N PHE A 131 -18.02 -7.21 -9.91
CA PHE A 131 -17.65 -5.90 -9.35
C PHE A 131 -18.82 -5.22 -8.62
N SER A 132 -20.06 -5.47 -9.05
CA SER A 132 -21.25 -4.93 -8.39
C SER A 132 -21.46 -5.45 -6.96
N ASP A 133 -20.83 -6.58 -6.61
CA ASP A 133 -20.89 -7.15 -5.25
C ASP A 133 -20.03 -6.38 -4.23
N ILE A 134 -19.14 -5.48 -4.67
CA ILE A 134 -18.21 -4.77 -3.77
C ILE A 134 -18.49 -3.27 -3.68
N SER A 135 -18.09 -2.67 -2.55
CA SER A 135 -18.03 -1.20 -2.43
C SER A 135 -16.64 -0.68 -2.77
N PHE A 136 -16.57 0.21 -3.75
CA PHE A 136 -15.36 0.92 -4.15
C PHE A 136 -15.60 2.43 -4.20
N ASP A 137 -14.70 3.20 -3.59
CA ASP A 137 -14.71 4.65 -3.55
C ASP A 137 -13.54 5.23 -4.37
N LEU A 138 -13.88 5.71 -5.57
CA LEU A 138 -12.92 6.34 -6.47
C LEU A 138 -12.36 7.66 -5.91
N ALA A 139 -13.15 8.42 -5.14
CA ALA A 139 -12.69 9.66 -4.54
C ALA A 139 -11.62 9.38 -3.48
N LYS A 140 -11.80 8.34 -2.66
CA LYS A 140 -10.75 7.89 -1.72
C LYS A 140 -9.50 7.40 -2.44
N LEU A 141 -9.62 6.62 -3.52
CA LEU A 141 -8.48 6.22 -4.34
C LEU A 141 -7.68 7.44 -4.84
N LYS A 142 -8.38 8.48 -5.33
CA LYS A 142 -7.76 9.74 -5.77
C LYS A 142 -7.12 10.48 -4.59
N GLY A 143 -7.83 10.60 -3.46
CA GLY A 143 -7.38 11.30 -2.25
C GLY A 143 -6.06 10.77 -1.69
N ARG A 144 -5.87 9.44 -1.68
CA ARG A 144 -4.61 8.79 -1.26
C ARG A 144 -3.52 8.73 -2.33
N LYS A 145 -3.64 9.55 -3.39
CA LYS A 145 -2.74 9.60 -4.55
C LYS A 145 -2.60 8.24 -5.25
N GLY A 146 -3.68 7.45 -5.29
CA GLY A 146 -3.71 6.12 -5.91
C GLY A 146 -3.59 6.16 -7.43
N LEU A 147 -4.00 7.27 -8.06
CA LEU A 147 -3.71 7.57 -9.46
C LEU A 147 -2.38 8.35 -9.55
N TYR A 148 -1.42 7.81 -10.29
CA TYR A 148 -0.07 8.36 -10.43
C TYR A 148 0.57 7.83 -11.71
N GLU A 149 1.67 8.44 -12.16
CA GLU A 149 2.45 7.94 -13.28
C GLU A 149 3.24 6.68 -12.87
N TRP A 150 2.62 5.50 -13.04
CA TRP A 150 3.24 4.21 -12.74
C TRP A 150 3.92 3.55 -13.96
N ARG A 151 3.75 4.13 -15.16
CA ARG A 151 4.41 3.66 -16.39
C ARG A 151 5.77 4.31 -16.57
N ARG A 152 6.80 3.52 -16.87
CA ARG A 152 8.07 4.00 -17.41
C ARG A 152 8.12 3.68 -18.91
N GLY A 153 8.02 4.70 -19.77
CA GLY A 153 8.28 4.55 -21.21
C GLY A 153 7.09 4.60 -22.18
N GLY A 154 5.96 5.22 -21.84
CA GLY A 154 4.92 5.48 -22.84
C GLY A 154 3.62 6.04 -22.27
N ARG A 155 3.20 7.21 -22.78
CA ARG A 155 1.93 7.87 -22.47
C ARG A 155 0.78 6.91 -22.74
N VAL A 156 -0.12 6.75 -21.78
CA VAL A 156 -1.53 6.47 -22.11
C VAL A 156 -2.30 7.71 -21.78
N LYS A 157 -2.86 8.32 -22.83
CA LYS A 157 -4.00 9.21 -22.65
C LYS A 157 -5.10 8.38 -22.01
N VAL A 158 -5.47 8.72 -20.79
CA VAL A 158 -6.77 8.33 -20.29
C VAL A 158 -7.73 9.38 -20.85
N ASP A 159 -8.15 9.17 -22.10
CA ASP A 159 -9.27 9.91 -22.66
C ASP A 159 -10.55 9.36 -22.02
N GLY A 160 -11.31 10.23 -21.33
CA GLY A 160 -12.71 10.03 -21.00
C GLY A 160 -13.03 9.09 -19.82
N VAL A 161 -13.25 9.70 -18.65
CA VAL A 161 -14.44 9.40 -17.84
C VAL A 161 -15.22 10.70 -17.73
#